data_AF-A0A956W1J9-F1
#
_entry.id   AF-A0A956W1J9-F1
#
_cell.length_a   1.000
_cell.length_b   1.000
_cell.length_c   1.000
_cell.angle_alpha   90.00
_cell.angle_beta   90.00
_cell.angle_gamma   90.00
#
_symmetry.space_group_name_H-M   'P 1'
#
loop_
_entity.id
_entity.type
_entity.pdbx_description
1 polymer ?
#
loop_
_entity_poly.entity_id
_entity_poly.type
_entity_poly.pdbx_seq_one_letter_code
_entity_poly.pdbx_strand_id
1 'polypeptide(L)'
;MGKADLHVHTRVSDGIATPEQVVDYAEHATDLDVIAVVDHEDVGGGLRAREHALRMGYMVEVIPGAEITTLQGHVVGLFIEETPASFRRIESTLEDIHALGGIATIPHPMSWLTRSVSERTLRRLALIPDRRYRADALEIYNPSPAGRQSASRAAVLNAHTLRLPIIGGSDAHHLAHIGTGWTRFAGRTGQELREAILAGSVSGEMSGYPSLRETGLVQVIVGLGWGYTATPRKLAKRAARR
;
A
#
# COMPACT_ATOMS: atom_id res chain seq x y z
N MET A 1 17.42 -7.12 -10.98
CA MET A 1 16.46 -6.06 -10.63
C MET A 1 15.79 -6.47 -9.34
N GLY A 2 15.58 -5.51 -8.45
CA GLY A 2 14.92 -5.76 -7.17
C GLY A 2 13.42 -5.94 -7.34
N LYS A 3 12.78 -6.56 -6.36
CA LYS A 3 11.32 -6.73 -6.26
C LYS A 3 10.79 -6.18 -4.93
N ALA A 4 9.76 -5.34 -5.02
CA ALA A 4 9.12 -4.75 -3.85
C ALA A 4 7.60 -4.96 -3.84
N ASP A 5 7.05 -5.51 -2.77
CA ASP A 5 5.59 -5.51 -2.57
C ASP A 5 5.21 -4.29 -1.72
N LEU A 6 4.52 -3.33 -2.32
CA LEU A 6 4.31 -2.00 -1.73
C LEU A 6 2.98 -1.83 -0.99
N HIS A 7 2.20 -2.91 -0.84
CA HIS A 7 0.87 -2.83 -0.25
C HIS A 7 0.53 -4.10 0.55
N VAL A 8 0.98 -4.15 1.81
CA VAL A 8 0.78 -5.30 2.70
C VAL A 8 0.16 -4.86 4.04
N HIS A 9 -0.84 -5.59 4.51
CA HIS A 9 -1.54 -5.35 5.77
C HIS A 9 -1.22 -6.40 6.83
N THR A 10 -1.31 -5.99 8.10
CA THR A 10 -1.09 -6.86 9.26
C THR A 10 -2.32 -6.84 10.17
N ARG A 11 -2.23 -7.60 11.26
CA ARG A 11 -3.23 -7.61 12.34
C ARG A 11 -3.34 -6.30 13.11
N VAL A 12 -2.50 -5.31 12.79
CA VAL A 12 -2.61 -3.95 13.33
C VAL A 12 -3.78 -3.20 12.70
N SER A 13 -4.11 -3.46 11.42
CA SER A 13 -5.43 -3.18 10.84
C SER A 13 -6.23 -4.47 10.64
N ASP A 14 -6.43 -4.86 9.40
CA ASP A 14 -7.40 -5.81 8.88
C ASP A 14 -6.75 -7.03 8.21
N GLY A 15 -5.43 -7.07 8.12
CA GLY A 15 -4.69 -8.30 7.88
C GLY A 15 -4.88 -9.30 9.04
N ILE A 16 -4.58 -10.57 8.77
CA ILE A 16 -4.72 -11.64 9.79
C ILE A 16 -3.41 -11.92 10.52
N ALA A 17 -2.29 -11.83 9.82
CA ALA A 17 -0.97 -12.14 10.34
C ALA A 17 -0.37 -10.98 11.14
N THR A 18 0.44 -11.27 12.17
CA THR A 18 1.15 -10.21 12.89
C THR A 18 2.24 -9.57 12.01
N PRO A 19 2.71 -8.35 12.34
CA PRO A 19 3.84 -7.75 11.63
C PRO A 19 5.05 -8.67 11.50
N GLU A 20 5.37 -9.42 12.57
CA GLU A 20 6.49 -10.36 12.60
C GLU A 20 6.27 -11.53 11.61
N GLN A 21 5.08 -12.13 11.61
CA GLN A 21 4.73 -13.21 10.69
C GLN A 21 4.75 -12.78 9.22
N VAL A 22 4.37 -11.53 8.93
CA VAL A 22 4.43 -10.96 7.58
C VAL A 22 5.86 -10.89 7.08
N VAL A 23 6.79 -10.40 7.91
CA VAL A 23 8.21 -10.31 7.55
C VAL A 23 8.84 -11.70 7.46
N ASP A 24 8.57 -12.59 8.42
CA ASP A 24 9.03 -13.99 8.37
C ASP A 24 8.61 -14.69 7.08
N TYR A 25 7.39 -14.43 6.62
CA TYR A 25 6.89 -14.98 5.36
C TYR A 25 7.61 -14.36 4.16
N ALA A 26 7.77 -13.04 4.13
CA ALA A 26 8.47 -12.37 3.03
C ALA A 26 9.91 -12.90 2.88
N GLU A 27 10.65 -13.03 3.98
CA GLU A 27 12.03 -13.52 3.97
C GLU A 27 12.13 -14.99 3.49
N HIS A 28 11.25 -15.88 3.98
CA HIS A 28 11.43 -17.31 3.79
C HIS A 28 10.61 -17.92 2.64
N ALA A 29 9.54 -17.24 2.21
CA ALA A 29 8.57 -17.80 1.25
C ALA A 29 8.44 -16.98 -0.04
N THR A 30 9.20 -15.89 -0.19
CA THR A 30 9.16 -15.04 -1.37
C THR A 30 10.56 -14.71 -1.88
N ASP A 31 10.65 -14.06 -3.05
CA ASP A 31 11.89 -13.50 -3.59
C ASP A 31 11.88 -11.95 -3.57
N LEU A 32 11.16 -11.37 -2.61
CA LEU A 32 11.07 -9.92 -2.42
C LEU A 32 12.33 -9.42 -1.72
N ASP A 33 12.91 -8.34 -2.25
CA ASP A 33 14.00 -7.62 -1.59
C ASP A 33 13.43 -6.57 -0.60
N VAL A 34 12.23 -6.07 -0.87
CA VAL A 34 11.59 -5.01 -0.07
C VAL A 34 10.09 -5.29 0.11
N ILE A 35 9.54 -4.99 1.28
CA ILE A 35 8.10 -4.91 1.51
C ILE A 35 7.72 -3.58 2.14
N ALA A 36 6.56 -3.04 1.79
CA ALA A 36 5.94 -1.94 2.52
C ALA A 36 4.73 -2.45 3.32
N VAL A 37 4.78 -2.22 4.62
CA VAL A 37 3.68 -2.56 5.53
C VAL A 37 2.90 -1.29 5.83
N VAL A 38 1.66 -1.26 5.34
CA VAL A 38 0.83 -0.04 5.21
C VAL A 38 -0.55 -0.26 5.82
N ASP A 39 -0.60 -0.71 7.07
CA ASP A 39 -1.85 -0.90 7.81
C ASP A 39 -2.74 0.35 7.78
N HIS A 40 -4.06 0.14 7.76
CA HIS A 40 -5.02 1.24 7.76
C HIS A 40 -4.85 2.12 8.99
N GLU A 41 -4.66 3.41 8.72
CA GLU A 41 -4.56 4.48 9.69
C GLU A 41 -3.48 4.26 10.76
N ASP A 42 -2.43 3.48 10.49
CA ASP A 42 -1.41 3.20 11.50
C ASP A 42 -0.10 2.70 10.94
N VAL A 43 0.94 3.47 11.21
CA VAL A 43 2.32 3.14 10.85
C VAL A 43 2.95 2.12 11.79
N GLY A 44 2.35 1.88 12.96
CA GLY A 44 2.90 1.01 14.00
C GLY A 44 3.11 -0.44 13.57
N GLY A 45 2.33 -0.95 12.62
CA GLY A 45 2.56 -2.28 12.04
C GLY A 45 3.86 -2.34 11.24
N GLY A 46 4.09 -1.35 10.38
CA GLY A 46 5.33 -1.27 9.60
C GLY A 46 6.57 -0.99 10.45
N LEU A 47 6.45 -0.15 11.49
CA LEU A 47 7.57 0.08 12.42
C LEU A 47 7.98 -1.21 13.16
N ARG A 48 7.00 -1.98 13.65
CA ARG A 48 7.25 -3.27 14.32
C ARG A 48 7.82 -4.32 13.36
N ALA A 49 7.30 -4.39 12.14
CA ALA A 49 7.82 -5.27 11.10
C ALA A 49 9.30 -4.94 10.80
N ARG A 50 9.63 -3.66 10.62
CA ARG A 50 11.01 -3.20 10.40
C ARG A 50 11.93 -3.53 11.57
N GLU A 51 11.52 -3.26 12.79
CA GLU A 51 12.29 -3.62 14.00
C GLU A 51 12.56 -5.13 14.07
N HIS A 52 11.55 -5.95 13.73
CA HIS A 52 11.70 -7.40 13.70
C HIS A 52 12.71 -7.86 12.64
N ALA A 53 12.61 -7.36 11.39
CA ALA A 53 13.55 -7.68 10.32
C ALA A 53 15.01 -7.39 10.73
N LEU A 54 15.25 -6.20 11.31
CA LEU A 54 16.57 -5.79 11.80
C LEU A 54 17.08 -6.69 12.93
N ARG A 55 16.22 -7.04 13.90
CA ARG A 55 16.57 -7.92 15.02
C ARG A 55 16.93 -9.33 14.56
N MET A 56 16.28 -9.84 13.52
CA MET A 56 16.53 -11.16 12.97
C MET A 56 17.70 -11.19 11.97
N GLY A 57 18.17 -10.03 11.49
CA GLY A 57 19.22 -9.94 10.49
C GLY A 57 18.77 -10.40 9.10
N TYR A 58 17.49 -10.23 8.79
CA TYR A 58 16.90 -10.61 7.50
C TYR A 58 17.38 -9.71 6.36
N MET A 59 17.34 -10.27 5.14
CA MET A 59 17.74 -9.54 3.94
C MET A 59 16.61 -8.68 3.39
N VAL A 60 15.35 -9.09 3.56
CA VAL A 60 14.20 -8.27 3.17
C VAL A 60 14.14 -6.97 3.97
N GLU A 61 14.12 -5.83 3.27
CA GLU A 61 13.93 -4.53 3.91
C GLU A 61 12.45 -4.20 4.08
N VAL A 62 12.10 -3.60 5.21
CA VAL A 62 10.72 -3.18 5.50
C VAL A 62 10.61 -1.67 5.47
N ILE A 63 9.75 -1.15 4.59
CA ILE A 63 9.35 0.24 4.53
C ILE A 63 8.11 0.43 5.42
N PRO A 64 8.19 1.26 6.47
CA PRO A 64 7.01 1.65 7.21
C PRO A 64 6.17 2.63 6.40
N GLY A 65 4.86 2.47 6.49
CA GLY A 65 3.90 3.37 5.89
C GLY A 65 2.52 3.17 6.50
N ALA A 66 1.52 3.80 5.90
CA ALA A 66 0.12 3.60 6.26
C ALA A 66 -0.77 3.80 5.03
N GLU A 67 -1.92 3.13 5.02
CA GLU A 67 -3.01 3.46 4.11
C GLU A 67 -4.03 4.37 4.82
N ILE A 68 -4.17 5.59 4.33
CA ILE A 68 -5.00 6.64 4.93
C ILE A 68 -6.30 6.77 4.14
N THR A 69 -7.42 6.67 4.86
CA THR A 69 -8.76 6.93 4.36
C THR A 69 -9.00 8.42 4.28
N THR A 70 -9.10 8.96 3.07
CA THR A 70 -9.48 10.36 2.84
C THR A 70 -10.97 10.47 2.52
N LEU A 71 -11.48 11.70 2.42
CA LEU A 71 -12.84 11.96 1.93
C LEU A 71 -13.04 11.50 0.47
N GLN A 72 -11.97 11.38 -0.32
CA GLN A 72 -12.03 11.05 -1.74
C GLN A 72 -11.55 9.63 -2.07
N GLY A 73 -11.12 8.84 -1.09
CA GLY A 73 -10.58 7.49 -1.29
C GLY A 73 -9.30 7.25 -0.48
N HIS A 74 -8.71 6.08 -0.61
CA HIS A 74 -7.46 5.74 0.06
C HIS A 74 -6.25 6.39 -0.60
N VAL A 75 -5.24 6.69 0.22
CA VAL A 75 -3.90 7.13 -0.17
C VAL A 75 -2.92 6.34 0.68
N VAL A 76 -1.92 5.74 0.06
CA VAL A 76 -0.82 5.09 0.78
C VAL A 76 0.32 6.09 0.92
N GLY A 77 0.78 6.28 2.15
CA GLY A 77 2.01 7.00 2.45
C GLY A 77 3.12 6.00 2.73
N LEU A 78 4.15 5.99 1.87
CA LEU A 78 5.36 5.18 2.04
C LEU A 78 6.47 6.01 2.69
N PHE A 79 7.39 5.35 3.39
CA PHE A 79 8.55 5.99 4.04
C PHE A 79 8.16 7.05 5.07
N ILE A 80 7.13 6.78 5.86
CA ILE A 80 6.68 7.64 6.95
C ILE A 80 6.74 6.89 8.27
N GLU A 81 6.98 7.61 9.36
CA GLU A 81 7.02 7.05 10.72
C GLU A 81 5.91 7.58 11.63
N GLU A 82 5.12 8.53 11.14
CA GLU A 82 3.95 9.10 11.80
C GLU A 82 2.72 8.92 10.91
N THR A 83 1.54 8.73 11.51
CA THR A 83 0.31 8.57 10.72
C THR A 83 -0.33 9.93 10.43
N PRO A 84 -0.52 10.30 9.15
CA PRO A 84 -1.33 11.46 8.78
C PRO A 84 -2.76 11.35 9.30
N ALA A 85 -3.44 12.49 9.41
CA ALA A 85 -4.81 12.52 9.87
C ALA A 85 -5.79 11.98 8.81
N SER A 86 -6.59 11.00 9.23
CA SER A 86 -7.66 10.39 8.43
C SER A 86 -8.86 11.32 8.21
N PHE A 87 -9.70 10.98 7.24
CA PHE A 87 -10.96 11.66 6.89
C PHE A 87 -10.82 13.14 6.54
N ARG A 88 -9.63 13.55 6.10
CA ARG A 88 -9.38 14.88 5.54
C ARG A 88 -9.56 14.85 4.03
N ARG A 89 -9.50 16.02 3.41
CA ARG A 89 -9.39 16.12 1.96
C ARG A 89 -8.10 15.48 1.51
N ILE A 90 -8.14 14.78 0.38
CA ILE A 90 -6.98 14.11 -0.21
C ILE A 90 -5.77 15.03 -0.34
N GLU A 91 -5.97 16.30 -0.72
CA GLU A 91 -4.88 17.27 -0.82
C GLU A 91 -4.13 17.47 0.50
N SER A 92 -4.84 17.51 1.63
CA SER A 92 -4.21 17.64 2.95
C SER A 92 -3.42 16.39 3.33
N THR A 93 -3.94 15.21 3.02
CA THR A 93 -3.22 13.95 3.28
C THR A 93 -1.95 13.84 2.41
N LEU A 94 -2.01 14.26 1.15
CA LEU A 94 -0.83 14.31 0.28
C LEU A 94 0.22 15.28 0.84
N GLU A 95 -0.20 16.47 1.27
CA GLU A 95 0.70 17.45 1.90
C GLU A 95 1.34 16.90 3.19
N ASP A 96 0.54 16.29 4.06
CA ASP A 96 1.01 15.69 5.32
C ASP A 96 2.06 14.59 5.04
N ILE A 97 1.84 13.72 4.04
CA ILE A 97 2.81 12.66 3.66
C ILE A 97 4.13 13.28 3.18
N HIS A 98 4.09 14.29 2.30
CA HIS A 98 5.31 14.94 1.83
C HIS A 98 6.03 15.73 2.92
N ALA A 99 5.29 16.34 3.86
CA ALA A 99 5.87 17.03 5.00
C ALA A 99 6.64 16.08 5.92
N LEU A 100 6.23 14.81 5.99
CA LEU A 100 6.94 13.72 6.67
C LEU A 100 8.10 13.14 5.83
N GLY A 101 8.37 13.66 4.62
CA GLY A 101 9.42 13.18 3.73
C GLY A 101 9.07 11.89 2.97
N GLY A 102 7.81 11.45 3.07
CA GLY A 102 7.29 10.24 2.45
C GLY A 102 6.95 10.37 0.97
N ILE A 103 6.50 9.26 0.39
CA ILE A 103 6.00 9.15 -0.98
C ILE A 103 4.51 8.85 -0.93
N ALA A 104 3.71 9.61 -1.69
CA ALA A 104 2.27 9.45 -1.72
C ALA A 104 1.81 8.66 -2.96
N THR A 105 1.19 7.50 -2.75
CA THR A 105 0.71 6.63 -3.84
C THR A 105 -0.79 6.47 -3.79
N ILE A 106 -1.42 6.31 -4.96
CA ILE A 106 -2.86 6.01 -5.04
C ILE A 106 -3.04 4.50 -5.23
N PRO A 107 -3.50 3.77 -4.19
CA PRO A 107 -3.79 2.35 -4.30
C PRO A 107 -5.05 2.09 -5.13
N HIS A 108 -5.08 0.96 -5.83
CA HIS A 108 -6.22 0.40 -6.57
C HIS A 108 -7.26 1.46 -7.05
N PRO A 109 -6.84 2.46 -7.88
CA PRO A 109 -7.64 3.63 -8.19
C PRO A 109 -8.95 3.26 -8.87
N MET A 110 -10.02 4.01 -8.62
CA MET A 110 -11.30 3.89 -9.32
C MET A 110 -12.04 2.56 -9.15
N SER A 111 -11.61 1.70 -8.23
CA SER A 111 -12.38 0.53 -7.79
C SER A 111 -13.67 0.98 -7.08
N TRP A 112 -14.79 0.31 -7.35
CA TRP A 112 -16.03 0.51 -6.60
C TRP A 112 -16.22 -0.52 -5.48
N LEU A 113 -15.32 -1.50 -5.39
CA LEU A 113 -15.33 -2.54 -4.35
C LEU A 113 -14.68 -2.06 -3.04
N THR A 114 -13.81 -1.06 -3.11
CA THR A 114 -13.12 -0.42 -1.98
C THR A 114 -13.24 1.10 -2.08
N ARG A 115 -12.91 1.83 -1.00
CA ARG A 115 -12.91 3.30 -1.03
C ARG A 115 -11.72 3.82 -1.85
N SER A 116 -11.91 3.94 -3.16
CA SER A 116 -10.84 4.33 -4.07
C SER A 116 -11.01 5.72 -4.65
N VAL A 117 -9.89 6.34 -5.02
CA VAL A 117 -9.90 7.68 -5.63
C VAL A 117 -10.55 7.64 -6.99
N SER A 118 -11.58 8.48 -7.17
CA SER A 118 -12.33 8.56 -8.43
C SER A 118 -11.52 9.19 -9.56
N GLU A 119 -11.89 8.89 -10.82
CA GLU A 119 -11.28 9.52 -12.00
C GLU A 119 -11.41 11.05 -11.96
N ARG A 120 -12.56 11.58 -11.52
CA ARG A 120 -12.78 13.02 -11.38
C ARG A 120 -11.78 13.64 -10.43
N THR A 121 -11.53 12.99 -9.30
CA THR A 121 -10.54 13.45 -8.31
C THR A 121 -9.13 13.39 -8.89
N LEU A 122 -8.76 12.29 -9.56
CA LEU A 122 -7.44 12.12 -10.17
C LEU A 122 -7.17 13.20 -11.24
N ARG A 123 -8.13 13.44 -12.13
CA ARG A 123 -8.05 14.52 -13.14
C ARG A 123 -7.87 15.88 -12.48
N ARG A 124 -8.58 16.16 -11.38
CA ARG A 124 -8.44 17.40 -10.64
C ARG A 124 -7.04 17.54 -10.01
N LEU A 125 -6.52 16.49 -9.38
CA LEU A 125 -5.18 16.51 -8.78
C LEU A 125 -4.09 16.75 -9.83
N ALA A 126 -4.23 16.18 -11.04
CA ALA A 126 -3.29 16.40 -12.14
C ALA A 126 -3.17 17.87 -12.60
N LEU A 127 -4.19 18.70 -12.31
CA LEU A 127 -4.21 20.12 -12.67
C LEU A 127 -3.54 21.02 -11.62
N ILE A 128 -3.28 20.53 -10.39
CA ILE A 128 -2.72 21.36 -9.31
C ILE A 128 -1.22 21.57 -9.55
N PRO A 129 -0.69 22.78 -9.79
CA PRO A 129 0.73 22.95 -10.16
C PRO A 129 1.72 22.53 -9.07
N ASP A 130 1.36 22.75 -7.81
CA ASP A 130 2.22 22.44 -6.66
C ASP A 130 2.27 20.92 -6.42
N ARG A 131 3.49 20.38 -6.44
CA ARG A 131 3.76 18.93 -6.28
C ARG A 131 3.36 18.41 -4.92
N ARG A 132 3.34 19.24 -3.87
CA ARG A 132 2.95 18.83 -2.51
C ARG A 132 1.53 18.28 -2.43
N TYR A 133 0.67 18.63 -3.39
CA TYR A 133 -0.72 18.18 -3.49
C TYR A 133 -0.94 17.17 -4.62
N ARG A 134 0.12 16.55 -5.14
CA ARG A 134 0.04 15.50 -6.19
C ARG A 134 0.40 14.14 -5.60
N ALA A 135 0.00 13.07 -6.28
CA ALA A 135 0.53 11.75 -6.00
C ALA A 135 1.84 11.53 -6.77
N ASP A 136 2.71 10.69 -6.23
CA ASP A 136 4.00 10.32 -6.82
C ASP A 136 3.92 9.07 -7.68
N ALA A 137 2.99 8.15 -7.39
CA ALA A 137 2.82 6.92 -8.15
C ALA A 137 1.37 6.39 -8.11
N LEU A 138 1.07 5.49 -9.04
CA LEU A 138 -0.24 4.84 -9.17
C LEU A 138 -0.10 3.31 -9.10
N GLU A 139 -0.83 2.68 -8.19
CA GLU A 139 -0.89 1.22 -8.10
C GLU A 139 -1.90 0.69 -9.12
N ILE A 140 -1.41 0.30 -10.28
CA ILE A 140 -2.23 -0.36 -11.31
C ILE A 140 -2.12 -1.88 -11.17
N TYR A 141 -0.96 -2.36 -10.72
CA TYR A 141 -0.70 -3.78 -10.60
C TYR A 141 -1.09 -4.28 -9.20
N ASN A 142 -2.40 -4.42 -8.99
CA ASN A 142 -2.98 -5.00 -7.80
C ASN A 142 -3.82 -6.24 -8.19
N PRO A 143 -3.45 -7.46 -7.76
CA PRO A 143 -4.09 -8.70 -8.17
C PRO A 143 -5.43 -8.96 -7.47
N SER A 144 -5.76 -8.18 -6.43
CA SER A 144 -7.03 -8.27 -5.72
C SER A 144 -8.20 -7.99 -6.68
N PRO A 145 -9.42 -8.50 -6.38
CA PRO A 145 -10.60 -8.17 -7.16
C PRO A 145 -10.83 -6.66 -7.29
N ALA A 146 -10.51 -5.88 -6.25
CA ALA A 146 -10.62 -4.43 -6.26
C ALA A 146 -9.64 -3.79 -7.27
N GLY A 147 -8.37 -4.22 -7.27
CA GLY A 147 -7.37 -3.71 -8.20
C GLY A 147 -7.66 -4.04 -9.67
N ARG A 148 -7.97 -5.31 -9.96
CA ARG A 148 -8.20 -5.78 -11.35
C ARG A 148 -9.41 -5.14 -12.02
N GLN A 149 -10.42 -4.79 -11.23
CA GLN A 149 -11.71 -4.30 -11.72
C GLN A 149 -11.63 -2.93 -12.39
N SER A 150 -10.62 -2.11 -12.09
CA SER A 150 -10.41 -0.77 -12.67
C SER A 150 -9.05 -0.57 -13.35
N ALA A 151 -8.14 -1.56 -13.30
CA ALA A 151 -6.76 -1.46 -13.78
C ALA A 151 -6.65 -0.90 -15.21
N SER A 152 -7.39 -1.45 -16.19
CA SER A 152 -7.32 -0.99 -17.59
C SER A 152 -7.73 0.47 -17.74
N ARG A 153 -8.76 0.91 -17.02
CA ARG A 153 -9.24 2.30 -17.07
C ARG A 153 -8.23 3.25 -16.40
N ALA A 154 -7.63 2.82 -15.28
CA ALA A 154 -6.56 3.55 -14.61
C ALA A 154 -5.32 3.70 -15.50
N ALA A 155 -4.93 2.64 -16.23
CA ALA A 155 -3.81 2.68 -17.18
C ALA A 155 -4.03 3.68 -18.32
N VAL A 156 -5.22 3.67 -18.93
CA VAL A 156 -5.60 4.64 -19.97
C VAL A 156 -5.57 6.08 -19.42
N LEU A 157 -6.15 6.30 -18.24
CA LEU A 157 -6.12 7.62 -17.60
C LEU A 157 -4.69 8.08 -17.33
N ASN A 158 -3.83 7.20 -16.83
CA ASN A 158 -2.45 7.51 -16.52
C ASN A 158 -1.67 7.89 -17.79
N ALA A 159 -1.79 7.11 -18.87
CA ALA A 159 -1.10 7.35 -20.13
C ALA A 159 -1.43 8.72 -20.75
N HIS A 160 -2.69 9.17 -20.64
CA HIS A 160 -3.15 10.40 -21.28
C HIS A 160 -3.17 11.63 -20.37
N THR A 161 -3.30 11.46 -19.05
CA THR A 161 -3.56 12.57 -18.13
C THR A 161 -2.53 12.68 -17.02
N LEU A 162 -2.32 11.61 -16.24
CA LEU A 162 -1.57 11.71 -14.98
C LEU A 162 -0.06 11.62 -15.20
N ARG A 163 0.38 10.72 -16.10
CA ARG A 163 1.79 10.42 -16.40
C ARG A 163 2.62 10.13 -15.15
N LEU A 164 2.03 9.39 -14.21
CA LEU A 164 2.69 8.96 -12.98
C LEU A 164 3.41 7.62 -13.20
N PRO A 165 4.51 7.39 -12.47
CA PRO A 165 5.09 6.06 -12.28
C PRO A 165 4.02 5.02 -11.92
N ILE A 166 4.13 3.85 -12.54
CA ILE A 166 3.20 2.73 -12.29
C ILE A 166 3.89 1.72 -11.38
N ILE A 167 3.26 1.43 -10.25
CA ILE A 167 3.72 0.47 -9.26
C ILE A 167 2.75 -0.71 -9.12
N GLY A 168 3.22 -1.75 -8.44
CA GLY A 168 2.43 -2.91 -8.03
C GLY A 168 2.58 -3.22 -6.55
N GLY A 169 1.52 -3.78 -6.00
CA GLY A 169 1.39 -4.20 -4.61
C GLY A 169 0.30 -5.26 -4.51
N SER A 170 0.42 -6.16 -3.54
CA SER A 170 -0.49 -7.30 -3.43
C SER A 170 -1.82 -6.96 -2.78
N ASP A 171 -1.90 -5.90 -1.98
CA ASP A 171 -3.04 -5.59 -1.10
C ASP A 171 -3.32 -6.79 -0.17
N ALA A 172 -2.22 -7.39 0.32
CA ALA A 172 -2.25 -8.66 1.02
C ALA A 172 -2.81 -8.51 2.44
N HIS A 173 -3.89 -9.25 2.70
CA HIS A 173 -4.47 -9.43 4.03
C HIS A 173 -4.14 -10.83 4.62
N HIS A 174 -3.62 -11.71 3.78
CA HIS A 174 -3.19 -13.07 4.09
C HIS A 174 -1.76 -13.29 3.62
N LEU A 175 -1.01 -14.12 4.34
CA LEU A 175 0.40 -14.40 4.01
C LEU A 175 0.56 -14.90 2.56
N ALA A 176 -0.29 -15.81 2.11
CA ALA A 176 -0.23 -16.35 0.76
C ALA A 176 -0.36 -15.29 -0.36
N HIS A 177 -0.92 -14.12 -0.07
CA HIS A 177 -1.10 -13.04 -1.05
C HIS A 177 0.16 -12.17 -1.21
N ILE A 178 1.06 -12.17 -0.22
CA ILE A 178 2.29 -11.38 -0.26
C ILE A 178 3.13 -11.79 -1.47
N GLY A 179 3.59 -10.82 -2.27
CA GLY A 179 4.38 -11.03 -3.47
C GLY A 179 3.57 -11.39 -4.72
N THR A 180 2.24 -11.33 -4.68
CA THR A 180 1.39 -11.56 -5.86
C THR A 180 1.23 -10.32 -6.73
N GLY A 181 1.50 -9.13 -6.18
CA GLY A 181 1.71 -7.87 -6.89
C GLY A 181 3.02 -7.26 -6.41
N TRP A 182 3.86 -6.77 -7.32
CA TRP A 182 5.15 -6.20 -6.95
C TRP A 182 5.58 -5.11 -7.92
N THR A 183 6.58 -4.34 -7.50
CA THR A 183 7.24 -3.29 -8.26
C THR A 183 8.68 -3.72 -8.53
N ARG A 184 9.12 -3.63 -9.79
CA ARG A 184 10.52 -3.80 -10.17
C ARG A 184 11.26 -2.48 -10.20
N PHE A 185 12.52 -2.53 -9.76
CA PHE A 185 13.42 -1.38 -9.73
C PHE A 185 14.88 -1.80 -9.91
N ALA A 186 15.75 -0.84 -10.22
CA ALA A 186 17.19 -1.04 -10.21
C ALA A 186 17.70 -0.92 -8.76
N GLY A 187 18.44 -1.90 -8.28
CA GLY A 187 18.85 -2.01 -6.87
C GLY A 187 18.17 -3.18 -6.15
N ARG A 188 18.30 -3.22 -4.83
CA ARG A 188 17.67 -4.17 -3.90
C ARG A 188 17.22 -3.55 -2.57
N THR A 189 17.64 -2.33 -2.27
CA THR A 189 17.32 -1.66 -1.00
C THR A 189 16.08 -0.77 -1.11
N GLY A 190 15.46 -0.44 0.02
CA GLY A 190 14.36 0.50 0.11
C GLY A 190 14.75 1.91 -0.34
N GLN A 191 16.01 2.32 -0.13
CA GLN A 191 16.50 3.62 -0.59
C GLN A 191 16.60 3.69 -2.12
N GLU A 192 17.17 2.66 -2.76
CA GLU A 192 17.21 2.58 -4.23
C GLU A 192 15.80 2.52 -4.84
N LEU A 193 14.87 1.82 -4.18
CA LEU A 193 13.46 1.83 -4.56
C LEU A 193 12.85 3.24 -4.47
N ARG A 194 13.11 3.97 -3.38
CA ARG A 194 12.64 5.35 -3.20
C ARG A 194 13.11 6.24 -4.36
N GLU A 195 14.39 6.16 -4.69
CA GLU A 195 14.99 6.91 -5.80
C GLU A 195 14.38 6.52 -7.14
N ALA A 196 14.18 5.22 -7.39
CA ALA A 196 13.59 4.72 -8.63
C ALA A 196 12.12 5.19 -8.80
N ILE A 197 11.33 5.20 -7.73
CA ILE A 197 9.94 5.71 -7.78
C ILE A 197 9.94 7.19 -8.16
N LEU A 198 10.77 8.01 -7.49
CA LEU A 198 10.86 9.45 -7.73
C LEU A 198 11.40 9.78 -9.13
N ALA A 199 12.30 8.95 -9.67
CA ALA A 199 12.80 9.05 -11.04
C ALA A 199 11.81 8.51 -12.08
N GLY A 200 10.76 7.79 -11.66
CA GLY A 200 9.81 7.12 -12.53
C GLY A 200 10.39 5.94 -13.31
N SER A 201 11.47 5.34 -12.81
CA SER A 201 12.16 4.20 -13.42
C SER A 201 11.73 2.86 -12.79
N VAL A 202 10.46 2.74 -12.44
CA VAL A 202 9.85 1.53 -11.85
C VAL A 202 8.79 0.95 -12.77
N SER A 203 8.53 -0.35 -12.62
CA SER A 203 7.44 -1.03 -13.32
C SER A 203 6.70 -1.98 -12.40
N GLY A 204 5.38 -1.84 -12.31
CA GLY A 204 4.52 -2.81 -11.63
C GLY A 204 4.34 -4.11 -12.42
N GLU A 205 4.26 -5.22 -11.71
CA GLU A 205 3.95 -6.56 -12.21
C GLU A 205 3.03 -7.28 -11.23
N MET A 206 2.33 -8.31 -11.69
CA MET A 206 1.52 -9.16 -10.83
C MET A 206 1.50 -10.61 -11.35
N SER A 207 1.18 -11.54 -10.47
CA SER A 207 0.84 -12.93 -10.76
C SER A 207 -0.63 -13.21 -10.46
N GLY A 208 -1.07 -14.46 -10.65
CA GLY A 208 -2.43 -14.86 -10.31
C GLY A 208 -2.69 -14.74 -8.80
N TYR A 209 -3.85 -14.21 -8.43
CA TYR A 209 -4.25 -14.14 -7.03
C TYR A 209 -4.56 -15.56 -6.50
N PRO A 210 -4.01 -15.96 -5.33
CA PRO A 210 -4.20 -17.29 -4.79
C PRO A 210 -5.67 -17.66 -4.62
N SER A 211 -5.99 -18.89 -4.97
CA SER A 211 -7.33 -19.44 -4.83
C SER A 211 -7.74 -19.59 -3.36
N LEU A 212 -9.04 -19.82 -3.13
CA LEU A 212 -9.58 -20.14 -1.79
C LEU A 212 -8.95 -21.41 -1.19
N ARG A 213 -8.47 -22.33 -2.03
CA ARG A 213 -7.78 -23.54 -1.57
C ARG A 213 -6.38 -23.23 -1.05
N GLU A 214 -5.66 -22.36 -1.73
CA GLU A 214 -4.31 -21.93 -1.35
C GLU A 214 -4.32 -20.99 -0.14
N THR A 215 -5.32 -20.11 -0.06
CA THR A 215 -5.48 -19.16 1.07
C THR A 215 -6.10 -19.83 2.31
N GLY A 216 -6.94 -20.85 2.09
CA GLY A 216 -7.76 -21.49 3.11
C GLY A 216 -9.09 -20.75 3.34
N LEU A 217 -10.22 -21.40 3.02
CA LEU A 217 -11.56 -20.81 3.11
C LEU A 217 -11.89 -20.24 4.51
N VAL A 218 -11.50 -20.95 5.57
CA VAL A 218 -11.72 -20.50 6.95
C VAL A 218 -10.95 -19.22 7.23
N GLN A 219 -9.71 -19.12 6.75
CA GLN A 219 -8.90 -17.91 6.93
C GLN A 219 -9.55 -16.73 6.22
N VAL A 220 -10.05 -16.91 4.99
CA VAL A 220 -10.76 -15.85 4.26
C VAL A 220 -12.00 -15.37 5.01
N ILE A 221 -12.81 -16.28 5.55
CA ILE A 221 -14.00 -15.92 6.34
C ILE A 221 -13.62 -15.17 7.62
N VAL A 222 -12.60 -15.66 8.34
CA VAL A 222 -12.08 -14.99 9.55
C VAL A 222 -11.54 -13.60 9.20
N GLY A 223 -10.80 -13.47 8.10
CA GLY A 223 -10.26 -12.20 7.60
C GLY A 223 -11.35 -11.18 7.31
N LEU A 224 -12.37 -11.57 6.55
CA LEU A 224 -13.52 -10.70 6.26
C LEU A 224 -14.20 -10.25 7.57
N GLY A 225 -14.49 -11.18 8.48
CA GLY A 225 -15.09 -10.85 9.77
C GLY A 225 -14.22 -9.93 10.63
N TRP A 226 -12.91 -10.16 10.65
CA TRP A 226 -11.94 -9.31 11.37
C TRP A 226 -11.87 -7.92 10.76
N GLY A 227 -11.68 -7.79 9.45
CA GLY A 227 -11.57 -6.52 8.74
C GLY A 227 -12.78 -5.61 8.95
N TYR A 228 -14.00 -6.16 8.93
CA TYR A 228 -15.22 -5.40 9.24
C TYR A 228 -15.27 -4.84 10.67
N THR A 229 -14.48 -5.37 11.60
CA THR A 229 -14.50 -4.92 13.01
C THR A 229 -13.24 -4.19 13.44
N ALA A 230 -12.07 -4.51 12.88
CA ALA A 230 -10.79 -4.00 13.33
C ALA A 230 -10.64 -2.50 13.05
N THR A 231 -10.85 -2.10 11.79
CA THR A 231 -10.70 -0.71 11.35
C THR A 231 -11.70 0.23 12.05
N PRO A 232 -13.02 -0.09 12.13
CA PRO A 232 -13.97 0.75 12.86
C PRO A 232 -13.66 0.87 14.36
N ARG A 233 -13.28 -0.23 15.03
CA ARG A 233 -12.94 -0.21 16.46
C ARG A 233 -11.72 0.66 16.73
N LYS A 234 -10.75 0.66 15.82
CA LYS A 234 -9.53 1.46 15.94
C LYS A 234 -9.80 2.94 15.77
N LEU A 235 -10.59 3.31 14.76
CA LEU A 235 -11.02 4.69 14.54
C LEU A 235 -11.77 5.24 15.77
N ALA A 236 -12.66 4.45 16.37
CA ALA A 236 -13.36 4.82 17.60
C ALA A 236 -12.39 5.07 18.77
N LYS A 237 -11.37 4.20 18.95
CA LYS A 237 -10.34 4.39 19.99
C LYS A 237 -9.49 5.64 19.78
N ARG A 238 -9.15 5.98 18.53
CA ARG A 238 -8.39 7.21 18.22
C ARG A 238 -9.22 8.47 18.44
N ALA A 239 -10.50 8.45 18.05
CA ALA A 239 -11.42 9.57 18.30
C ALA A 239 -11.60 9.84 19.80
N ALA A 240 -11.65 8.79 20.63
CA ALA A 240 -11.76 8.93 22.08
C ALA A 240 -10.49 9.44 22.79
N ARG A 241 -9.35 9.57 22.09
CA ARG A 241 -8.07 10.06 22.62
C ARG A 241 -7.75 11.51 22.20
N ARG A 242 -8.62 12.14 21.41
CA ARG A 242 -8.53 13.55 21.00
C ARG A 242 -9.52 14.39 21.79
#